data_AF-A0A7Y2KKK6-F1
#
_entry.id   AF-A0A7Y2KKK6-F1
#
_cell.length_a   1.000
_cell.length_b   1.000
_cell.length_c   1.000
_cell.angle_alpha   90.00
_cell.angle_beta   90.00
_cell.angle_gamma   90.00
#
_symmetry.space_group_name_H-M   'P 1'
#
loop_
_entity.id
_entity.type
_entity.pdbx_description
1 polymer ?
#
loop_
_entity_poly.entity_id
_entity_poly.type
_entity_poly.pdbx_seq_one_letter_code
_entity_poly.pdbx_strand_id
1 'polypeptide(L)'
;PGYVPNVKMRLIRELKDKADVLLCIYAGDIERKKIRADFGITYDSDALKLIDDLRDGDIDVLGVVITRFEQQPAALLFKNKLERRNILVFTHRYTKGYPTDVELIVSDEGYGANEYIETDKPLVIVTGPGPGSGKMATCLSQLYHDYKRGIKSGYAKFETFPIWNLPLKHPVNVAYEAATADIRDFNLIDPFHLEAYGESAVNYNRDAEVFPVLKRILEKITGGNSFYKSPTDMGVNRARFGIIDDEVTQEAAKLEIIRRYFRYRCEYAMGFSDRDTVQRVELFLKDFNLSPEDRRVVQPAREAALDARERNKGNEGIYCGAAIELTDGNIITGSNSPLMHAASSVVIHAIKHIAGIPEKIKLLPPYITDSVKNLKTEILNEKSVSLDLE
;
A
#
# COMPACT_ATOMS: atom_id res chain seq x y z
N PRO A 1 -15.90 3.77 -1.58
CA PRO A 1 -16.55 2.69 -0.81
C PRO A 1 -17.07 1.61 -1.78
N GLY A 2 -17.10 0.32 -1.39
CA GLY A 2 -17.51 -0.78 -2.27
C GLY A 2 -16.39 -1.42 -3.13
N TYR A 3 -15.22 -0.78 -3.22
CA TYR A 3 -14.01 -1.38 -3.80
C TYR A 3 -13.41 -2.37 -2.81
N VAL A 4 -13.61 -3.68 -3.04
CA VAL A 4 -13.12 -4.72 -2.13
C VAL A 4 -11.59 -4.87 -2.22
N PRO A 5 -10.87 -5.10 -1.10
CA PRO A 5 -9.40 -5.17 -1.10
C PRO A 5 -8.81 -6.18 -2.09
N ASN A 6 -9.50 -7.30 -2.32
CA ASN A 6 -9.04 -8.38 -3.21
C ASN A 6 -9.54 -8.27 -4.66
N VAL A 7 -10.06 -7.11 -5.11
CA VAL A 7 -10.63 -6.99 -6.46
C VAL A 7 -9.61 -7.26 -7.58
N LYS A 8 -8.34 -6.88 -7.38
CA LYS A 8 -7.28 -7.21 -8.35
C LYS A 8 -7.04 -8.71 -8.43
N MET A 9 -7.03 -9.42 -7.30
CA MET A 9 -6.91 -10.88 -7.28
C MET A 9 -8.09 -11.54 -8.00
N ARG A 10 -9.31 -11.05 -7.78
CA ARG A 10 -10.49 -11.52 -8.53
C ARG A 10 -10.32 -11.32 -10.03
N LEU A 11 -9.85 -10.13 -10.46
CA LEU A 11 -9.58 -9.84 -11.87
C LEU A 11 -8.55 -10.81 -12.47
N ILE A 12 -7.44 -11.07 -11.77
CA ILE A 12 -6.40 -11.99 -12.24
C ILE A 12 -6.97 -13.40 -12.37
N ARG A 13 -7.80 -13.83 -11.42
CA ARG A 13 -8.46 -15.14 -11.46
C ARG A 13 -9.39 -15.31 -12.66
N GLU A 14 -10.16 -14.28 -13.01
CA GLU A 14 -11.00 -14.29 -14.23
C GLU A 14 -10.16 -14.36 -15.52
N LEU A 15 -8.87 -14.00 -15.45
CA LEU A 15 -7.94 -14.02 -16.57
C LEU A 15 -6.97 -15.22 -16.53
N LYS A 16 -7.07 -16.13 -15.55
CA LYS A 16 -6.06 -17.16 -15.28
C LYS A 16 -5.75 -18.07 -16.47
N ASP A 17 -6.75 -18.35 -17.31
CA ASP A 17 -6.60 -19.22 -18.49
C ASP A 17 -5.87 -18.50 -19.64
N LYS A 18 -5.76 -17.17 -19.57
CA LYS A 18 -5.14 -16.31 -20.59
C LYS A 18 -3.93 -15.52 -20.09
N ALA A 19 -3.61 -15.62 -18.80
CA ALA A 19 -2.56 -14.84 -18.16
C ALA A 19 -1.55 -15.71 -17.42
N ASP A 20 -0.26 -15.50 -17.70
CA ASP A 20 0.84 -16.00 -16.88
C ASP A 20 1.21 -14.94 -15.83
N VAL A 21 1.61 -15.36 -14.62
CA VAL A 21 1.96 -14.45 -13.54
C VAL A 21 3.44 -14.57 -13.20
N LEU A 22 4.17 -13.45 -13.30
CA LEU A 22 5.56 -13.34 -12.90
C LEU A 22 5.68 -12.48 -11.64
N LEU A 23 6.51 -12.93 -10.71
CA LEU A 23 6.79 -12.19 -9.48
C LEU A 23 8.23 -11.67 -9.50
N CYS A 24 8.40 -10.35 -9.49
CA CYS A 24 9.72 -9.72 -9.40
C CYS A 24 10.09 -9.39 -7.95
N ILE A 25 11.33 -9.68 -7.57
CA ILE A 25 11.91 -9.27 -6.28
C ILE A 25 13.34 -8.77 -6.49
N TYR A 26 13.72 -7.67 -5.83
CA TYR A 26 15.07 -7.11 -5.94
C TYR A 26 16.03 -7.83 -5.00
N ALA A 27 17.14 -8.35 -5.52
CA ALA A 27 18.16 -9.04 -4.75
C ALA A 27 18.70 -8.23 -3.56
N GLY A 28 18.89 -6.91 -3.73
CA GLY A 28 19.36 -6.04 -2.65
C GLY A 28 18.35 -5.83 -1.52
N ASP A 29 17.04 -5.91 -1.81
CA ASP A 29 16.00 -5.84 -0.77
C ASP A 29 15.97 -7.13 0.07
N ILE A 30 16.29 -8.28 -0.52
CA ILE A 30 16.48 -9.57 0.19
C ILE A 30 17.70 -9.47 1.10
N GLU A 31 18.84 -8.98 0.57
CA GLU A 31 20.10 -8.88 1.32
C GLU A 31 19.97 -7.96 2.54
N ARG A 32 19.26 -6.84 2.39
CA ARG A 32 19.01 -5.88 3.47
C ARG A 32 17.88 -6.28 4.41
N LYS A 33 17.24 -7.44 4.19
CA LYS A 33 16.03 -7.88 4.91
C LYS A 33 14.99 -6.76 5.01
N LYS A 34 14.74 -6.08 3.89
CA LYS A 34 13.83 -4.95 3.85
C LYS A 34 12.45 -5.38 4.36
N ILE A 35 11.91 -4.62 5.29
CA ILE A 35 10.61 -4.89 5.92
C ILE A 35 9.52 -4.13 5.16
N ARG A 36 8.41 -4.80 4.89
CA ARG A 36 7.19 -4.19 4.37
C ARG A 36 6.38 -3.63 5.55
N ALA A 37 6.24 -2.31 5.61
CA ALA A 37 5.63 -1.61 6.73
C ALA A 37 4.19 -2.07 7.04
N ASP A 38 3.42 -2.47 6.02
CA ASP A 38 2.02 -2.88 6.20
C ASP A 38 1.85 -4.17 7.01
N PHE A 39 2.79 -5.11 6.88
CA PHE A 39 2.69 -6.46 7.46
C PHE A 39 3.79 -6.77 8.48
N GLY A 40 4.83 -5.93 8.58
CA GLY A 40 5.97 -6.18 9.46
C GLY A 40 6.84 -7.37 9.08
N ILE A 41 6.67 -7.91 7.86
CA ILE A 41 7.46 -9.04 7.34
C ILE A 41 8.49 -8.58 6.30
N THR A 42 9.53 -9.38 6.10
CA THR A 42 10.56 -9.11 5.09
C THR A 42 10.02 -9.32 3.66
N TYR A 43 10.60 -8.64 2.67
CA TYR A 43 10.17 -8.71 1.27
C TYR A 43 10.24 -10.13 0.67
N ASP A 44 11.20 -10.95 1.08
CA ASP A 44 11.30 -12.36 0.68
C ASP A 44 10.19 -13.23 1.30
N SER A 45 9.78 -12.92 2.54
CA SER A 45 8.62 -13.55 3.17
C SER A 45 7.31 -13.10 2.52
N ASP A 46 7.18 -11.81 2.20
CA ASP A 46 6.04 -11.25 1.47
C ASP A 46 5.91 -11.82 0.06
N ALA A 47 7.03 -12.07 -0.63
CA ALA A 47 7.02 -12.77 -1.92
C ALA A 47 6.48 -14.21 -1.80
N LEU A 48 6.90 -14.97 -0.79
CA LEU A 48 6.36 -16.32 -0.55
C LEU A 48 4.87 -16.26 -0.22
N LYS A 49 4.47 -15.33 0.66
CA LYS A 49 3.06 -15.11 0.98
C LYS A 49 2.24 -14.79 -0.26
N LEU A 50 2.74 -13.93 -1.16
CA LEU A 50 2.05 -13.58 -2.40
C LEU A 50 1.89 -14.79 -3.33
N ILE A 51 2.88 -15.69 -3.39
CA ILE A 51 2.78 -16.95 -4.15
C ILE A 51 1.69 -17.85 -3.55
N ASP A 52 1.67 -17.99 -2.23
CA ASP A 52 0.67 -18.80 -1.53
C ASP A 52 -0.75 -18.19 -1.70
N ASP A 53 -0.91 -16.86 -1.54
CA ASP A 53 -2.17 -16.14 -1.75
C ASP A 53 -2.70 -16.28 -3.20
N LEU A 54 -1.80 -16.31 -4.20
CA LEU A 54 -2.16 -16.54 -5.60
C LEU A 54 -2.63 -17.98 -5.80
N ARG A 55 -1.93 -18.95 -5.23
CA ARG A 55 -2.28 -20.36 -5.32
C ARG A 55 -3.61 -20.68 -4.63
N ASP A 56 -3.89 -20.07 -3.48
CA ASP A 56 -5.20 -20.14 -2.81
C ASP A 56 -6.33 -19.58 -3.70
N GLY A 57 -5.98 -18.64 -4.58
CA GLY A 57 -6.85 -18.10 -5.62
C GLY A 57 -6.94 -18.93 -6.89
N ASP A 58 -6.36 -20.13 -6.93
CA ASP A 58 -6.24 -21.01 -8.11
C ASP A 58 -5.47 -20.35 -9.27
N ILE A 59 -4.40 -19.62 -8.93
CA ILE A 59 -3.49 -18.95 -9.86
C ILE A 59 -2.07 -19.41 -9.55
N ASP A 60 -1.45 -20.15 -10.46
CA ASP A 60 -0.04 -20.48 -10.35
C ASP A 60 0.83 -19.37 -10.92
N VAL A 61 1.95 -19.10 -10.24
CA VAL A 61 3.00 -18.24 -10.78
C VAL A 61 3.83 -19.02 -11.79
N LEU A 62 4.08 -18.42 -12.95
CA LEU A 62 5.01 -18.94 -13.95
C LEU A 62 6.42 -19.02 -13.37
N GLY A 63 6.82 -18.01 -12.58
CA GLY A 63 8.10 -18.01 -11.90
C GLY A 63 8.40 -16.72 -11.17
N VAL A 64 9.54 -16.71 -10.49
CA VAL A 64 10.07 -15.57 -9.74
C VAL A 64 11.30 -15.01 -10.46
N VAL A 65 11.29 -13.70 -10.72
CA VAL A 65 12.42 -12.97 -11.30
C VAL A 65 13.18 -12.25 -10.18
N ILE A 66 14.38 -12.73 -9.87
CA ILE A 66 15.29 -12.04 -8.94
C ILE A 66 16.06 -10.99 -9.74
N THR A 67 15.70 -9.72 -9.55
CA THR A 67 16.25 -8.60 -10.32
C THR A 67 17.51 -8.04 -9.68
N ARG A 68 18.40 -7.48 -10.51
CA ARG A 68 19.73 -6.98 -10.13
C ARG A 68 20.53 -8.01 -9.32
N PHE A 69 20.46 -9.24 -9.78
CA PHE A 69 21.12 -10.39 -9.16
C PHE A 69 22.62 -10.38 -9.49
N GLU A 70 23.45 -10.38 -8.44
CA GLU A 70 24.92 -10.36 -8.51
C GLU A 70 25.52 -11.48 -7.66
N GLN A 71 24.76 -12.56 -7.43
CA GLN A 71 25.15 -13.70 -6.58
C GLN A 71 25.29 -13.34 -5.09
N GLN A 72 24.48 -12.40 -4.61
CA GLN A 72 24.43 -12.06 -3.19
C GLN A 72 24.03 -13.30 -2.34
N PRO A 73 24.65 -13.55 -1.17
CA PRO A 73 24.42 -14.77 -0.39
C PRO A 73 22.95 -14.99 0.01
N ALA A 74 22.24 -13.96 0.47
CA ALA A 74 20.84 -14.13 0.88
C ALA A 74 19.93 -14.39 -0.33
N ALA A 75 20.20 -13.75 -1.46
CA ALA A 75 19.48 -13.97 -2.70
C ALA A 75 19.68 -15.40 -3.26
N LEU A 76 20.89 -15.97 -3.13
CA LEU A 76 21.18 -17.37 -3.48
C LEU A 76 20.40 -18.35 -2.59
N LEU A 77 20.35 -18.11 -1.27
CA LEU A 77 19.56 -18.93 -0.36
C LEU A 77 18.06 -18.87 -0.71
N PHE A 78 17.56 -17.69 -1.06
CA PHE A 78 16.18 -17.50 -1.49
C PHE A 78 15.88 -18.22 -2.81
N LYS A 79 16.74 -18.08 -3.82
CA LYS A 79 16.67 -18.83 -5.09
C LYS A 79 16.58 -20.34 -4.84
N ASN A 80 17.52 -20.90 -4.07
CA ASN A 80 17.54 -22.32 -3.75
C ASN A 80 16.27 -22.77 -3.00
N LYS A 81 15.71 -21.93 -2.13
CA LYS A 81 14.47 -22.21 -1.41
C LYS A 81 13.27 -22.29 -2.35
N LEU A 82 13.18 -21.40 -3.34
CA LEU A 82 12.12 -21.42 -4.36
C LEU A 82 12.24 -22.64 -5.28
N GLU A 83 13.44 -22.93 -5.78
CA GLU A 83 13.68 -24.08 -6.67
C GLU A 83 13.35 -25.42 -5.99
N ARG A 84 13.67 -25.57 -4.70
CA ARG A 84 13.29 -26.75 -3.90
C ARG A 84 11.78 -26.89 -3.68
N ARG A 85 11.00 -25.83 -3.94
CA ARG A 85 9.53 -25.83 -3.94
C ARG A 85 8.95 -25.98 -5.35
N ASN A 86 9.78 -26.34 -6.33
CA ASN A 86 9.41 -26.47 -7.74
C ASN A 86 8.89 -25.15 -8.34
N ILE A 87 9.41 -24.01 -7.89
CA ILE A 87 9.11 -22.70 -8.46
C ILE A 87 10.27 -22.33 -9.40
N LEU A 88 9.95 -22.00 -10.65
CA LEU A 88 10.94 -21.52 -11.61
C LEU A 88 11.51 -20.17 -11.15
N VAL A 89 12.83 -20.02 -11.22
CA VAL A 89 13.53 -18.80 -10.83
C VAL A 89 14.39 -18.30 -11.98
N PHE A 90 14.15 -17.06 -12.38
CA PHE A 90 14.93 -16.34 -13.38
C PHE A 90 15.79 -15.27 -12.69
N THR A 91 16.97 -15.00 -13.24
CA THR A 91 17.85 -13.95 -12.70
C THR A 91 18.09 -12.88 -13.74
N HIS A 92 17.78 -11.63 -13.39
CA HIS A 92 18.07 -10.46 -14.23
C HIS A 92 19.19 -9.65 -13.60
N ARG A 93 20.14 -9.18 -14.41
CA ARG A 93 21.25 -8.34 -13.95
C ARG A 93 20.83 -6.87 -13.90
N TYR A 94 21.72 -6.03 -13.37
CA TYR A 94 21.59 -4.60 -13.57
C TYR A 94 21.70 -4.27 -15.07
N THR A 95 20.71 -3.57 -15.62
CA THR A 95 20.72 -3.16 -17.03
C THR A 95 21.72 -2.03 -17.23
N LYS A 96 22.82 -2.31 -17.94
CA LYS A 96 23.85 -1.31 -18.27
C LYS A 96 23.24 -0.12 -19.02
N GLY A 97 23.75 1.08 -18.74
CA GLY A 97 23.30 2.31 -19.40
C GLY A 97 21.98 2.88 -18.89
N TYR A 98 21.21 2.14 -18.08
CA TYR A 98 19.93 2.61 -17.58
C TYR A 98 20.08 3.82 -16.63
N PRO A 99 19.25 4.88 -16.75
CA PRO A 99 18.19 5.09 -17.74
C PRO A 99 18.60 5.89 -18.98
N THR A 100 19.83 6.37 -19.09
CA THR A 100 20.19 7.46 -20.02
C THR A 100 20.70 6.98 -21.38
N ASP A 101 21.33 5.82 -21.46
CA ASP A 101 21.94 5.29 -22.68
C ASP A 101 21.05 4.24 -23.34
N VAL A 102 20.09 4.71 -24.15
CA VAL A 102 19.08 3.86 -24.82
C VAL A 102 19.72 2.85 -25.77
N GLU A 103 20.84 3.21 -26.41
CA GLU A 103 21.55 2.31 -27.33
C GLU A 103 22.15 1.12 -26.58
N LEU A 104 22.79 1.37 -25.43
CA LEU A 104 23.31 0.29 -24.59
C LEU A 104 22.19 -0.51 -23.92
N ILE A 105 21.12 0.14 -23.46
CA ILE A 105 19.97 -0.53 -22.83
C ILE A 105 19.32 -1.51 -23.81
N VAL A 106 19.07 -1.09 -25.05
CA VAL A 106 18.40 -1.90 -26.09
C VAL A 106 19.42 -2.63 -26.95
N SER A 107 20.30 -3.38 -26.29
CA SER A 107 21.36 -4.17 -26.93
C SER A 107 21.50 -5.56 -26.30
N ASP A 108 22.35 -6.40 -26.90
CA ASP A 108 22.74 -7.70 -26.34
C ASP A 108 23.45 -7.59 -24.99
N GLU A 109 24.09 -6.46 -24.69
CA GLU A 109 24.72 -6.20 -23.38
C GLU A 109 23.78 -5.59 -22.34
N GLY A 110 22.66 -5.00 -22.80
CA GLY A 110 21.62 -4.42 -21.97
C GLY A 110 20.53 -5.44 -21.64
N TYR A 111 19.36 -5.30 -22.25
CA TYR A 111 18.27 -6.27 -22.08
C TYR A 111 18.61 -7.67 -22.57
N GLY A 112 19.43 -7.82 -23.62
CA GLY A 112 19.79 -9.14 -24.14
C GLY A 112 20.67 -9.98 -23.22
N ALA A 113 21.28 -9.36 -22.19
CA ALA A 113 22.06 -10.07 -21.18
C ALA A 113 21.19 -10.77 -20.12
N ASN A 114 19.90 -10.43 -20.07
CA ASN A 114 18.95 -11.10 -19.20
C ASN A 114 18.44 -12.39 -19.84
N GLU A 115 18.01 -13.33 -19.00
CA GLU A 115 17.37 -14.55 -19.46
C GLU A 115 15.98 -14.25 -20.03
N TYR A 116 15.68 -14.84 -21.20
CA TYR A 116 14.34 -14.81 -21.78
C TYR A 116 13.43 -15.75 -21.00
N ILE A 117 12.22 -15.29 -20.69
CA ILE A 117 11.24 -16.05 -19.93
C ILE A 117 10.23 -16.55 -20.96
N GLU A 118 10.24 -17.85 -21.22
CA GLU A 118 9.26 -18.46 -22.11
C GLU A 118 7.87 -18.38 -21.46
N THR A 119 6.90 -17.91 -22.23
CA THR A 119 5.50 -17.71 -21.79
C THR A 119 4.58 -18.35 -22.81
N ASP A 120 3.53 -19.02 -22.33
CA ASP A 120 2.60 -19.76 -23.20
C ASP A 120 1.31 -18.97 -23.44
N LYS A 121 1.03 -17.99 -22.57
CA LYS A 121 -0.21 -17.22 -22.59
C LYS A 121 -0.01 -15.83 -23.20
N PRO A 122 -1.05 -15.27 -23.84
CA PRO A 122 -0.95 -13.98 -24.53
C PRO A 122 -0.84 -12.77 -23.59
N LEU A 123 -1.10 -12.94 -22.28
CA LEU A 123 -0.96 -11.92 -21.27
C LEU A 123 0.03 -12.36 -20.21
N VAL A 124 0.95 -11.50 -19.83
CA VAL A 124 1.87 -11.72 -18.71
C VAL A 124 1.67 -10.63 -17.68
N ILE A 125 1.23 -11.00 -16.48
CA ILE A 125 1.05 -10.10 -15.35
C ILE A 125 2.31 -10.11 -14.51
N VAL A 126 2.99 -8.98 -14.44
CA VAL A 126 4.20 -8.82 -13.64
C VAL A 126 3.88 -8.09 -12.33
N THR A 127 4.08 -8.78 -11.21
CA THR A 127 3.80 -8.28 -9.85
C THR A 127 5.05 -8.34 -8.96
N GLY A 128 4.95 -7.89 -7.71
CA GLY A 128 6.05 -7.95 -6.74
C GLY A 128 5.68 -7.34 -5.38
N PRO A 129 6.48 -7.58 -4.33
CA PRO A 129 6.17 -7.24 -2.94
C PRO A 129 6.10 -5.72 -2.69
N GLY A 130 6.71 -4.90 -3.54
CA GLY A 130 6.65 -3.44 -3.39
C GLY A 130 7.23 -2.64 -4.55
N PRO A 131 7.39 -1.32 -4.36
CA PRO A 131 8.07 -0.46 -5.32
C PRO A 131 9.56 -0.85 -5.45
N GLY A 132 10.14 -0.60 -6.62
CA GLY A 132 11.57 -0.83 -6.87
C GLY A 132 12.00 -2.28 -7.15
N SER A 133 11.08 -3.25 -7.14
CA SER A 133 11.40 -4.68 -7.37
C SER A 133 11.83 -5.03 -8.81
N GLY A 134 11.86 -4.06 -9.74
CA GLY A 134 12.32 -4.26 -11.12
C GLY A 134 11.23 -4.65 -12.13
N LYS A 135 9.94 -4.62 -11.76
CA LYS A 135 8.79 -5.02 -12.60
C LYS A 135 8.85 -4.46 -14.03
N MET A 136 8.97 -3.14 -14.16
CA MET A 136 9.02 -2.46 -15.47
C MET A 136 10.24 -2.89 -16.31
N ALA A 137 11.41 -2.99 -15.67
CA ALA A 137 12.63 -3.42 -16.37
C ALA A 137 12.50 -4.86 -16.87
N THR A 138 11.89 -5.76 -16.09
CA THR A 138 11.57 -7.13 -16.51
C THR A 138 10.62 -7.14 -17.70
N CYS A 139 9.53 -6.34 -17.69
CA CYS A 139 8.61 -6.24 -18.82
C CYS A 139 9.32 -5.77 -20.10
N LEU A 140 10.13 -4.70 -20.02
CA LEU A 140 10.86 -4.17 -21.17
C LEU A 140 11.94 -5.14 -21.68
N SER A 141 12.56 -5.90 -20.78
CA SER A 141 13.50 -6.96 -21.15
C SER A 141 12.80 -8.08 -21.94
N GLN A 142 11.61 -8.51 -21.52
CA GLN A 142 10.83 -9.51 -22.28
C GLN A 142 10.35 -8.96 -23.62
N LEU A 143 9.88 -7.72 -23.65
CA LEU A 143 9.51 -7.03 -24.90
C LEU A 143 10.68 -7.01 -25.91
N TYR A 144 11.89 -6.67 -25.45
CA TYR A 144 13.09 -6.73 -26.29
C TYR A 144 13.32 -8.13 -26.88
N HIS A 145 13.23 -9.15 -26.04
CA HIS A 145 13.44 -10.53 -26.44
C HIS A 145 12.37 -11.07 -27.40
N ASP A 146 11.11 -10.67 -27.22
CA ASP A 146 10.01 -11.02 -28.12
C ASP A 146 10.25 -10.42 -29.51
N TYR A 147 10.59 -9.13 -29.59
CA TYR A 147 10.85 -8.46 -30.86
C TYR A 147 12.07 -9.05 -31.58
N LYS A 148 13.12 -9.44 -30.84
CA LYS A 148 14.28 -10.17 -31.42
C LYS A 148 13.88 -11.53 -32.01
N ARG A 149 12.81 -12.15 -31.50
CA ARG A 149 12.24 -13.42 -31.98
C ARG A 149 11.11 -13.25 -32.99
N GLY A 150 10.80 -12.01 -33.40
CA GLY A 150 9.70 -11.72 -34.33
C GLY A 150 8.30 -11.76 -33.71
N ILE A 151 8.20 -11.85 -32.38
CA ILE A 151 6.94 -11.78 -31.63
C ILE A 151 6.65 -10.30 -31.33
N LYS A 152 5.45 -9.83 -31.69
CA LYS A 152 5.02 -8.44 -31.44
C LYS A 152 4.22 -8.38 -30.15
N SER A 153 4.90 -8.22 -29.03
CA SER A 153 4.26 -8.00 -27.72
C SER A 153 4.16 -6.51 -27.38
N GLY A 154 3.56 -6.18 -26.24
CA GLY A 154 3.37 -4.81 -25.76
C GLY A 154 3.56 -4.71 -24.26
N TYR A 155 3.72 -3.49 -23.77
CA TYR A 155 3.83 -3.20 -22.35
C TYR A 155 2.70 -2.27 -21.93
N ALA A 156 2.03 -2.54 -20.81
CA ALA A 156 1.02 -1.65 -20.23
C ALA A 156 1.16 -1.64 -18.70
N LYS A 157 0.66 -0.57 -18.07
CA LYS A 157 0.75 -0.37 -16.62
C LYS A 157 -0.62 -0.36 -15.96
N PHE A 158 -0.80 -1.18 -14.93
CA PHE A 158 -2.07 -1.27 -14.18
C PHE A 158 -1.95 -0.73 -12.75
N GLU A 159 -2.22 0.57 -12.60
CA GLU A 159 -2.32 1.24 -11.30
C GLU A 159 -3.75 1.70 -11.04
N THR A 160 -4.16 1.69 -9.77
CA THR A 160 -5.51 2.14 -9.39
C THR A 160 -5.53 3.64 -9.11
N PHE A 161 -4.44 4.16 -8.54
CA PHE A 161 -4.30 5.57 -8.18
C PHE A 161 -2.97 6.12 -8.73
N PRO A 162 -2.92 7.40 -9.13
CA PRO A 162 -4.08 8.30 -9.23
C PRO A 162 -5.08 7.84 -10.31
N ILE A 163 -6.33 8.28 -10.21
CA ILE A 163 -7.35 7.99 -11.22
C ILE A 163 -7.23 9.07 -12.30
N TRP A 164 -6.69 8.68 -13.45
CA TRP A 164 -6.27 9.59 -14.52
C TRP A 164 -7.37 10.51 -15.04
N ASN A 165 -8.61 10.02 -15.08
CA ASN A 165 -9.77 10.77 -15.55
C ASN A 165 -10.55 11.42 -14.42
N LEU A 166 -10.05 11.50 -13.18
CA LEU A 166 -10.60 12.41 -12.17
C LEU A 166 -9.77 13.70 -12.12
N PRO A 167 -10.37 14.85 -11.77
CA PRO A 167 -9.60 16.08 -11.61
C PRO A 167 -8.42 15.93 -10.64
N LEU A 168 -7.37 16.73 -10.85
CA LEU A 168 -6.19 16.73 -9.97
C LEU A 168 -6.56 16.97 -8.50
N LYS A 169 -7.44 17.95 -8.27
CA LYS A 169 -7.95 18.32 -6.94
C LYS A 169 -9.16 17.49 -6.49
N HIS A 170 -9.47 16.39 -7.16
CA HIS A 170 -10.52 15.49 -6.68
C HIS A 170 -10.08 14.84 -5.35
N PRO A 171 -10.92 14.80 -4.29
CA PRO A 171 -10.55 14.23 -2.99
C PRO A 171 -9.92 12.84 -3.06
N VAL A 172 -10.37 11.99 -4.00
CA VAL A 172 -9.79 10.65 -4.22
C VAL A 172 -8.32 10.69 -4.62
N ASN A 173 -7.95 11.58 -5.55
CA ASN A 173 -6.56 11.72 -5.99
C ASN A 173 -5.71 12.33 -4.87
N VAL A 174 -6.24 13.32 -4.13
CA VAL A 174 -5.52 13.92 -3.01
C VAL A 174 -5.39 12.96 -1.83
N ALA A 175 -6.37 12.09 -1.58
CA ALA A 175 -6.27 11.03 -0.57
C ALA A 175 -5.16 10.02 -0.92
N TYR A 176 -4.96 9.72 -2.21
CA TYR A 176 -3.80 8.95 -2.65
C TYR A 176 -2.48 9.68 -2.36
N GLU A 177 -2.39 10.98 -2.68
CA GLU A 177 -1.19 11.78 -2.40
C GLU A 177 -0.91 11.91 -0.90
N ALA A 178 -1.95 12.01 -0.08
CA ALA A 178 -1.87 11.95 1.37
C ALA A 178 -1.45 10.56 1.87
N ALA A 179 -1.66 9.49 1.11
CA ALA A 179 -1.21 8.15 1.46
C ALA A 179 0.24 7.85 1.05
N THR A 180 0.83 8.69 0.19
CA THR A 180 2.20 8.57 -0.33
C THR A 180 3.09 9.75 0.06
N ALA A 181 2.69 10.53 1.06
CA ALA A 181 3.37 11.75 1.46
C ALA A 181 4.84 11.49 1.91
N ASP A 182 5.09 10.32 2.49
CA ASP A 182 6.39 9.85 2.97
C ASP A 182 7.38 9.53 1.83
N ILE A 183 6.88 8.97 0.72
CA ILE A 183 7.68 8.66 -0.46
C ILE A 183 7.71 9.80 -1.49
N ARG A 184 7.02 10.91 -1.18
CA ARG A 184 7.02 12.17 -1.95
C ARG A 184 6.52 12.03 -3.39
N ASP A 185 5.70 11.02 -3.65
CA ASP A 185 4.96 10.93 -4.91
C ASP A 185 3.84 11.99 -4.88
N PHE A 186 3.73 12.77 -5.95
CA PHE A 186 2.73 13.83 -6.07
C PHE A 186 2.02 13.81 -7.41
N ASN A 187 0.73 14.14 -7.38
CA ASN A 187 -0.08 14.15 -8.58
C ASN A 187 0.21 15.40 -9.41
N LEU A 188 0.11 15.25 -10.73
CA LEU A 188 0.23 16.35 -11.69
C LEU A 188 -0.70 16.14 -12.88
N ILE A 189 -0.92 17.20 -13.65
CA ILE A 189 -1.55 17.06 -14.98
C ILE A 189 -0.50 16.51 -15.93
N ASP A 190 -0.82 15.39 -16.60
CA ASP A 190 0.04 14.77 -17.60
C ASP A 190 0.30 15.74 -18.75
N PRO A 191 1.52 16.32 -18.84
CA PRO A 191 1.81 17.32 -19.86
C PRO A 191 1.82 16.70 -21.27
N PHE A 192 2.20 15.42 -21.38
CA PHE A 192 2.28 14.72 -22.66
C PHE A 192 0.89 14.41 -23.23
N HIS A 193 -0.05 14.02 -22.36
CA HIS A 193 -1.43 13.77 -22.78
C HIS A 193 -2.13 15.07 -23.18
N LEU A 194 -1.90 16.14 -22.41
CA LEU A 194 -2.43 17.46 -22.74
C LEU A 194 -1.88 18.00 -24.06
N GLU A 195 -0.58 17.85 -24.33
CA GLU A 195 0.03 18.26 -25.59
C GLU A 195 -0.48 17.43 -26.78
N ALA A 196 -0.59 16.11 -26.61
CA ALA A 196 -0.95 15.21 -27.70
C ALA A 196 -2.43 15.24 -28.08
N TYR A 197 -3.32 15.49 -27.12
CA TYR A 197 -4.78 15.34 -27.30
C TYR A 197 -5.57 16.60 -26.93
N GLY A 198 -4.98 17.58 -26.25
CA GLY A 198 -5.72 18.73 -25.71
C GLY A 198 -6.60 18.38 -24.51
N GLU A 199 -6.46 17.16 -23.95
CA GLU A 199 -7.27 16.63 -22.87
C GLU A 199 -6.47 16.59 -21.56
N SER A 200 -7.08 17.02 -20.46
CA SER A 200 -6.46 16.99 -19.14
C SER A 200 -6.61 15.60 -18.51
N ALA A 201 -5.49 14.98 -18.15
CA ALA A 201 -5.42 13.73 -17.41
C ALA A 201 -4.47 13.86 -16.22
N VAL A 202 -4.73 13.11 -15.15
CA VAL A 202 -3.89 13.09 -13.95
C VAL A 202 -2.90 11.94 -13.99
N ASN A 203 -1.64 12.25 -13.77
CA ASN A 203 -0.59 11.28 -13.54
C ASN A 203 0.22 11.71 -12.30
N TYR A 204 1.40 11.14 -12.08
CA TYR A 204 2.27 11.51 -10.97
C TYR A 204 3.71 11.70 -11.45
N ASN A 205 4.49 12.43 -10.65
CA ASN A 205 5.81 12.92 -11.02
C ASN A 205 6.76 11.85 -11.55
N ARG A 206 6.86 10.69 -10.89
CA ARG A 206 7.82 9.65 -11.26
C ARG A 206 7.56 9.07 -12.65
N ASP A 207 6.30 8.84 -12.99
CA ASP A 207 5.93 8.31 -14.31
C ASP A 207 6.12 9.37 -15.39
N ALA A 208 5.74 10.62 -15.13
CA ALA A 208 5.95 11.73 -16.06
C ALA A 208 7.44 11.99 -16.33
N GLU A 209 8.30 11.92 -15.30
CA GLU A 209 9.75 12.09 -15.43
C GLU A 209 10.40 10.96 -16.25
N VAL A 210 9.94 9.72 -16.08
CA VAL A 210 10.51 8.54 -16.76
C VAL A 210 9.96 8.35 -18.18
N PHE A 211 8.77 8.86 -18.47
CA PHE A 211 8.08 8.62 -19.75
C PHE A 211 8.92 8.93 -21.01
N PRO A 212 9.66 10.05 -21.13
CA PRO A 212 10.47 10.34 -22.32
C PRO A 212 11.51 9.26 -22.62
N VAL A 213 12.15 8.70 -21.57
CA VAL A 213 13.12 7.62 -21.72
C VAL A 213 12.41 6.34 -22.12
N LEU A 214 11.30 6.01 -21.46
CA LEU A 214 10.52 4.81 -21.76
C LEU A 214 10.00 4.82 -23.19
N LYS A 215 9.51 5.96 -23.67
CA LYS A 215 9.07 6.16 -25.06
C LYS A 215 10.18 5.83 -26.06
N ARG A 216 11.40 6.33 -25.83
CA ARG A 216 12.57 6.06 -26.69
C ARG A 216 12.98 4.58 -26.66
N ILE A 217 12.91 3.94 -25.50
CA ILE A 217 13.18 2.50 -25.36
C ILE A 217 12.16 1.70 -26.17
N LEU A 218 10.86 2.01 -26.07
CA LEU A 218 9.82 1.36 -26.87
C LEU A 218 10.03 1.58 -28.36
N GLU A 219 10.32 2.81 -28.80
CA GLU A 219 10.61 3.12 -30.21
C GLU A 219 11.81 2.31 -30.74
N LYS A 220 12.87 2.20 -29.95
CA LYS A 220 14.07 1.44 -30.32
C LYS A 220 13.81 -0.07 -30.38
N ILE A 221 13.08 -0.63 -29.42
CA ILE A 221 12.73 -2.07 -29.41
C ILE A 221 11.83 -2.40 -30.60
N THR A 222 10.83 -1.56 -30.85
CA THR A 222 9.80 -1.84 -31.86
C THR A 222 10.19 -1.45 -33.29
N GLY A 223 11.23 -0.64 -33.46
CA GLY A 223 11.70 -0.14 -34.75
C GLY A 223 10.76 0.87 -35.41
N GLY A 224 9.82 1.43 -34.64
CA GLY A 224 8.80 2.37 -35.14
C GLY A 224 8.41 3.40 -34.09
N ASN A 225 7.39 4.20 -34.38
CA ASN A 225 6.87 5.18 -33.43
C ASN A 225 6.25 4.47 -32.21
N SER A 226 6.41 5.06 -31.02
CA SER A 226 5.77 4.56 -29.80
C SER A 226 4.25 4.53 -29.95
N PHE A 227 3.64 3.44 -29.48
CA PHE A 227 2.18 3.31 -29.36
C PHE A 227 1.58 4.29 -28.33
N TYR A 228 2.39 4.74 -27.37
CA TYR A 228 1.99 5.66 -26.32
C TYR A 228 2.52 7.06 -26.60
N LYS A 229 1.62 8.05 -26.53
CA LYS A 229 1.98 9.46 -26.59
C LYS A 229 2.12 10.08 -25.20
N SER A 230 1.57 9.44 -24.17
CA SER A 230 1.68 9.86 -22.77
C SER A 230 1.74 8.68 -21.79
N PRO A 231 2.15 8.88 -20.53
CA PRO A 231 2.03 7.85 -19.49
C PRO A 231 0.55 7.53 -19.17
N THR A 232 -0.39 8.44 -19.43
CA THR A 232 -1.83 8.13 -19.37
C THR A 232 -2.22 7.06 -20.40
N ASP A 233 -1.74 7.13 -21.64
CA ASP A 233 -2.03 6.12 -22.67
C ASP A 233 -1.48 4.72 -22.30
N MET A 234 -0.36 4.69 -21.56
CA MET A 234 0.28 3.48 -21.07
C MET A 234 -0.53 2.80 -19.94
N GLY A 235 -1.41 3.55 -19.28
CA GLY A 235 -2.25 3.09 -18.19
C GLY A 235 -3.50 2.34 -18.68
N VAL A 236 -3.88 1.27 -17.97
CA VAL A 236 -5.13 0.52 -18.27
C VAL A 236 -6.20 0.68 -17.18
N ASN A 237 -6.08 1.73 -16.35
CA ASN A 237 -6.98 1.95 -15.22
C ASN A 237 -8.42 2.29 -15.65
N ARG A 238 -9.39 1.59 -15.06
CA ARG A 238 -10.83 1.77 -15.29
C ARG A 238 -11.61 2.15 -14.01
N ALA A 239 -10.93 2.48 -12.92
CA ALA A 239 -11.56 2.67 -11.60
C ALA A 239 -12.68 3.72 -11.58
N ARG A 240 -12.53 4.87 -12.28
CA ARG A 240 -13.57 5.92 -12.34
C ARG A 240 -14.91 5.39 -12.83
N PHE A 241 -14.91 4.48 -13.80
CA PHE A 241 -16.14 3.95 -14.39
C PHE A 241 -16.95 3.08 -13.43
N GLY A 242 -16.35 2.64 -12.32
CA GLY A 242 -17.04 1.95 -11.23
C GLY A 242 -17.57 2.88 -10.13
N ILE A 243 -17.34 4.20 -10.23
CA ILE A 243 -17.89 5.17 -9.28
C ILE A 243 -19.34 5.43 -9.66
N ILE A 244 -20.27 4.90 -8.86
CA ILE A 244 -21.72 5.09 -9.03
C ILE A 244 -22.26 6.28 -8.24
N ASP A 245 -21.53 6.70 -7.20
CA ASP A 245 -21.85 7.83 -6.33
C ASP A 245 -20.54 8.57 -6.00
N ASP A 246 -20.37 9.73 -6.63
CA ASP A 246 -19.16 10.52 -6.49
C ASP A 246 -19.10 11.28 -5.15
N GLU A 247 -20.24 11.76 -4.64
CA GLU A 247 -20.32 12.48 -3.36
C GLU A 247 -19.89 11.58 -2.20
N VAL A 248 -20.44 10.36 -2.13
CA VAL A 248 -20.04 9.35 -1.13
C VAL A 248 -18.55 9.02 -1.24
N THR A 249 -18.02 9.00 -2.46
CA THR A 249 -16.60 8.70 -2.71
C THR A 249 -15.70 9.85 -2.28
N GLN A 250 -16.11 11.09 -2.53
CA GLN A 250 -15.41 12.30 -2.10
C GLN A 250 -15.38 12.42 -0.58
N GLU A 251 -16.51 12.22 0.10
CA GLU A 251 -16.57 12.25 1.57
C GLU A 251 -15.69 11.16 2.21
N ALA A 252 -15.73 9.95 1.68
CA ALA A 252 -14.87 8.87 2.16
C ALA A 252 -13.37 9.18 2.00
N ALA A 253 -13.00 9.85 0.91
CA ALA A 253 -11.62 10.26 0.63
C ALA A 253 -11.16 11.41 1.53
N LYS A 254 -12.02 12.41 1.81
CA LYS A 254 -11.73 13.47 2.79
C LYS A 254 -11.46 12.90 4.18
N LEU A 255 -12.25 11.91 4.60
CA LEU A 255 -11.99 11.20 5.87
C LEU A 255 -10.66 10.44 5.85
N GLU A 256 -10.23 9.89 4.71
CA GLU A 256 -8.91 9.25 4.59
C GLU A 256 -7.76 10.25 4.74
N ILE A 257 -7.90 11.46 4.19
CA ILE A 257 -6.92 12.55 4.39
C ILE A 257 -6.74 12.84 5.90
N ILE A 258 -7.85 12.93 6.66
CA ILE A 258 -7.80 13.12 8.13
C ILE A 258 -7.15 11.92 8.83
N ARG A 259 -7.41 10.67 8.39
CA ARG A 259 -6.74 9.49 8.95
C ARG A 259 -5.22 9.55 8.73
N ARG A 260 -4.78 9.94 7.53
CA ARG A 260 -3.35 10.09 7.21
C ARG A 260 -2.69 11.18 8.06
N TYR A 261 -3.38 12.28 8.32
CA TYR A 261 -2.91 13.32 9.23
C TYR A 261 -2.59 12.76 10.63
N PHE A 262 -3.53 12.03 11.25
CA PHE A 262 -3.29 11.44 12.57
C PHE A 262 -2.19 10.36 12.53
N ARG A 263 -2.18 9.51 11.49
CA ARG A 263 -1.18 8.47 11.34
C ARG A 263 0.24 9.04 11.29
N TYR A 264 0.51 10.01 10.40
CA TYR A 264 1.85 10.58 10.29
C TYR A 264 2.25 11.38 11.52
N ARG A 265 1.31 11.99 12.24
CA ARG A 265 1.62 12.61 13.54
C ARG A 265 2.06 11.59 14.59
N CYS A 266 1.41 10.43 14.64
CA CYS A 266 1.83 9.33 15.51
C CYS A 266 3.20 8.79 15.09
N GLU A 267 3.41 8.52 13.79
CA GLU A 267 4.69 8.03 13.27
C GLU A 267 5.84 9.02 13.50
N TYR A 268 5.59 10.32 13.34
CA TYR A 268 6.56 11.38 13.68
C TYR A 268 6.90 11.37 15.17
N ALA A 269 5.89 11.27 16.05
CA ALA A 269 6.10 11.19 17.50
C ALA A 269 6.89 9.93 17.92
N MET A 270 6.79 8.84 17.16
CA MET A 270 7.56 7.61 17.35
C MET A 270 8.94 7.62 16.68
N GLY A 271 9.27 8.66 15.90
CA GLY A 271 10.54 8.77 15.17
C GLY A 271 10.61 7.98 13.86
N PHE A 272 9.48 7.56 13.29
CA PHE A 272 9.41 6.81 12.02
C PHE A 272 9.20 7.68 10.78
N SER A 273 8.72 8.91 10.95
CA SER A 273 8.43 9.84 9.85
C SER A 273 9.11 11.20 10.09
N ASP A 274 9.32 11.95 9.02
CA ASP A 274 9.89 13.31 9.08
C ASP A 274 8.80 14.37 9.27
N ARG A 275 9.22 15.58 9.68
CA ARG A 275 8.31 16.70 9.88
C ARG A 275 7.66 17.14 8.58
N ASP A 276 8.37 17.00 7.46
CA ASP A 276 7.93 17.41 6.12
C ASP A 276 6.69 16.60 5.68
N THR A 277 6.67 15.30 5.98
CA THR A 277 5.53 14.41 5.71
C THR A 277 4.26 14.89 6.44
N VAL A 278 4.38 15.24 7.72
CA VAL A 278 3.26 15.77 8.51
C VAL A 278 2.77 17.10 7.93
N GLN A 279 3.69 18.02 7.62
CA GLN A 279 3.35 19.32 7.05
C GLN A 279 2.64 19.19 5.70
N ARG A 280 3.04 18.24 4.86
CA ARG A 280 2.40 17.98 3.57
C ARG A 280 0.93 17.62 3.75
N VAL A 281 0.62 16.70 4.68
CA VAL A 281 -0.79 16.32 4.91
C VAL A 281 -1.57 17.43 5.61
N GLU A 282 -0.94 18.22 6.48
CA GLU A 282 -1.57 19.45 7.03
C GLU A 282 -1.99 20.45 5.95
N LEU A 283 -1.20 20.59 4.88
CA LEU A 283 -1.57 21.43 3.74
C LEU A 283 -2.80 20.87 3.02
N PHE A 284 -2.90 19.55 2.81
CA PHE A 284 -4.10 18.95 2.23
C PHE A 284 -5.36 19.18 3.08
N LEU A 285 -5.26 19.14 4.41
CA LEU A 285 -6.40 19.49 5.26
C LEU A 285 -6.86 20.93 4.99
N LYS A 286 -5.92 21.89 4.95
CA LYS A 286 -6.21 23.30 4.67
C LYS A 286 -6.81 23.51 3.27
N ASP A 287 -6.25 22.87 2.26
CA ASP A 287 -6.69 23.00 0.87
C ASP A 287 -8.14 22.52 0.65
N PHE A 288 -8.60 21.58 1.49
CA PHE A 288 -9.97 21.06 1.47
C PHE A 288 -10.85 21.65 2.57
N ASN A 289 -10.38 22.66 3.31
CA ASN A 289 -11.06 23.25 4.47
C ASN A 289 -11.51 22.20 5.50
N LEU A 290 -10.68 21.17 5.69
CA LEU A 290 -10.93 20.09 6.65
C LEU A 290 -10.29 20.40 8.00
N SER A 291 -11.02 20.09 9.05
CA SER A 291 -10.53 20.06 10.42
C SER A 291 -10.29 18.60 10.85
N PRO A 292 -9.31 18.32 11.73
CA PRO A 292 -9.21 17.00 12.35
C PRO A 292 -10.52 16.56 13.04
N GLU A 293 -11.31 17.52 13.52
CA GLU A 293 -12.58 17.32 14.22
C GLU A 293 -13.73 16.92 13.30
N ASP A 294 -13.62 17.10 11.98
CA ASP A 294 -14.61 16.61 10.99
C ASP A 294 -14.74 15.09 11.04
N ARG A 295 -13.70 14.40 11.53
CA ARG A 295 -13.81 12.99 11.94
C ARG A 295 -14.57 12.91 13.26
N ARG A 296 -15.85 12.52 13.18
CA ARG A 296 -16.85 12.46 14.28
C ARG A 296 -16.37 11.93 15.64
N VAL A 297 -15.41 10.99 15.66
CA VAL A 297 -14.89 10.39 16.90
C VAL A 297 -13.82 11.23 17.61
N VAL A 298 -13.25 12.26 16.96
CA VAL A 298 -12.13 13.02 17.51
C VAL A 298 -12.56 13.89 18.69
N GLN A 299 -13.63 14.67 18.52
CA GLN A 299 -14.11 15.55 19.58
C GLN A 299 -14.63 14.76 20.81
N PRO A 300 -15.46 13.72 20.66
CA PRO A 300 -15.89 12.89 21.79
C PRO A 300 -14.74 12.20 22.53
N ALA A 301 -13.67 11.78 21.84
CA ALA A 301 -12.50 11.20 22.49
C ALA A 301 -11.77 12.23 23.37
N ARG A 302 -11.68 13.49 22.92
CA ARG A 302 -11.07 14.58 23.71
C ARG A 302 -11.93 14.97 24.89
N GLU A 303 -13.25 15.06 24.71
CA GLU A 303 -14.20 15.33 25.79
C GLU A 303 -14.17 14.24 26.85
N ALA A 304 -14.08 12.96 26.45
CA ALA A 304 -13.92 11.85 27.39
C ALA A 304 -12.63 11.95 28.22
N ALA A 305 -11.53 12.47 27.65
CA ALA A 305 -10.29 12.72 28.40
C ALA A 305 -10.45 13.87 29.40
N LEU A 306 -11.22 14.92 29.06
CA LEU A 306 -11.50 16.05 29.93
C LEU A 306 -12.44 15.65 31.09
N ASP A 307 -13.52 14.93 30.80
CA ASP A 307 -14.45 14.40 31.82
C ASP A 307 -13.75 13.43 32.77
N ALA A 308 -12.85 12.58 32.22
CA ALA A 308 -11.99 11.72 33.02
C ALA A 308 -11.12 12.51 34.01
N ARG A 309 -10.56 13.65 33.59
CA ARG A 309 -9.79 14.54 34.47
C ARG A 309 -10.66 15.16 35.55
N GLU A 310 -11.86 15.65 35.21
CA GLU A 310 -12.79 16.24 36.18
C GLU A 310 -13.28 15.23 37.22
N ARG A 311 -13.47 13.98 36.81
CA ARG A 311 -13.90 12.88 37.68
C ARG A 311 -12.75 12.15 38.38
N ASN A 312 -11.50 12.62 38.20
CA ASN A 312 -10.28 11.96 38.69
C ASN A 312 -10.21 10.47 38.30
N LYS A 313 -10.70 10.15 37.10
CA LYS A 313 -10.78 8.81 36.52
C LYS A 313 -9.69 8.67 35.48
N GLY A 314 -8.47 8.46 35.96
CA GLY A 314 -7.25 8.26 35.16
C GLY A 314 -6.27 7.36 35.90
N ASN A 315 -4.99 7.40 35.53
CA ASN A 315 -3.95 6.67 36.26
C ASN A 315 -2.69 7.54 36.36
N GLU A 316 -2.11 7.67 37.56
CA GLU A 316 -0.85 8.42 37.80
C GLU A 316 -0.83 9.85 37.21
N GLY A 317 -1.97 10.55 37.28
CA GLY A 317 -2.10 11.92 36.74
C GLY A 317 -2.27 11.99 35.21
N ILE A 318 -2.34 10.85 34.53
CA ILE A 318 -2.58 10.75 33.09
C ILE A 318 -4.06 10.45 32.82
N TYR A 319 -4.66 11.27 31.95
CA TYR A 319 -6.05 11.15 31.52
C TYR A 319 -6.14 11.02 30.00
N CYS A 320 -6.71 9.92 29.55
CA CYS A 320 -6.87 9.56 28.16
C CYS A 320 -8.34 9.24 27.88
N GLY A 321 -8.82 9.66 26.72
CA GLY A 321 -10.14 9.35 26.23
C GLY A 321 -10.07 8.64 24.88
N ALA A 322 -11.07 7.80 24.60
CA ALA A 322 -11.22 7.09 23.35
C ALA A 322 -12.70 7.17 22.93
N ALA A 323 -12.93 7.10 21.61
CA ALA A 323 -14.27 7.06 21.06
C ALA A 323 -14.32 6.15 19.82
N ILE A 324 -15.45 5.49 19.63
CA ILE A 324 -15.74 4.63 18.49
C ILE A 324 -17.13 4.95 17.95
N GLU A 325 -17.26 5.05 16.63
CA GLU A 325 -18.53 5.20 15.94
C GLU A 325 -19.00 3.81 15.49
N LEU A 326 -20.21 3.45 15.87
CA LEU A 326 -20.85 2.19 15.52
C LEU A 326 -21.59 2.29 14.18
N THR A 327 -21.96 1.14 13.61
CA THR A 327 -22.68 1.07 12.33
C THR A 327 -24.07 1.69 12.37
N ASP A 328 -24.67 1.79 13.56
CA ASP A 328 -25.94 2.49 13.81
C ASP A 328 -25.77 4.02 13.95
N GLY A 329 -24.53 4.53 13.85
CA GLY A 329 -24.19 5.94 13.96
C GLY A 329 -23.99 6.45 15.39
N ASN A 330 -24.16 5.61 16.41
CA ASN A 330 -23.89 5.96 17.81
C ASN A 330 -22.38 6.09 18.05
N ILE A 331 -22.00 7.09 18.85
CA ILE A 331 -20.62 7.29 19.28
C ILE A 331 -20.52 6.84 20.73
N ILE A 332 -19.71 5.81 20.97
CA ILE A 332 -19.42 5.29 22.30
C ILE A 332 -18.05 5.80 22.73
N THR A 333 -17.96 6.27 23.96
CA THR A 333 -16.71 6.79 24.54
C THR A 333 -16.21 5.91 25.69
N GLY A 334 -14.92 6.01 25.97
CA GLY A 334 -14.26 5.37 27.10
C GLY A 334 -13.12 6.24 27.60
N SER A 335 -12.73 6.03 28.85
CA SER A 335 -11.59 6.72 29.46
C SER A 335 -10.68 5.71 30.14
N ASN A 336 -9.41 6.08 30.34
CA ASN A 336 -8.52 5.26 31.15
C ASN A 336 -8.94 5.31 32.63
N SER A 337 -8.43 4.35 33.40
CA SER A 337 -8.60 4.24 34.84
C SER A 337 -7.40 3.47 35.42
N PRO A 338 -7.29 3.30 36.75
CA PRO A 338 -6.23 2.46 37.32
C PRO A 338 -6.29 1.00 36.86
N LEU A 339 -7.47 0.55 36.42
CA LEU A 339 -7.69 -0.84 36.00
C LEU A 339 -7.54 -1.05 34.50
N MET A 340 -7.84 -0.06 33.66
CA MET A 340 -7.92 -0.26 32.21
C MET A 340 -7.49 0.96 31.40
N HIS A 341 -6.97 0.72 30.20
CA HIS A 341 -6.75 1.73 29.18
C HIS A 341 -8.07 2.24 28.58
N ALA A 342 -8.04 3.45 28.01
CA ALA A 342 -9.20 4.07 27.37
C ALA A 342 -9.72 3.23 26.19
N ALA A 343 -8.80 2.62 25.42
CA ALA A 343 -9.14 1.72 24.31
C ALA A 343 -9.92 0.49 24.79
N SER A 344 -9.48 -0.17 25.86
CA SER A 344 -10.17 -1.33 26.45
C SER A 344 -11.54 -0.93 27.01
N SER A 345 -11.62 0.21 27.68
CA SER A 345 -12.89 0.74 28.22
C SER A 345 -13.91 1.01 27.11
N VAL A 346 -13.52 1.67 26.01
CA VAL A 346 -14.46 1.99 24.94
C VAL A 346 -14.96 0.73 24.23
N VAL A 347 -14.13 -0.31 24.08
CA VAL A 347 -14.55 -1.59 23.50
C VAL A 347 -15.55 -2.30 24.40
N ILE A 348 -15.34 -2.35 25.71
CA ILE A 348 -16.32 -2.91 26.65
C ILE A 348 -17.65 -2.16 26.58
N HIS A 349 -17.61 -0.82 26.54
CA HIS A 349 -18.82 -0.01 26.43
C HIS A 349 -19.55 -0.26 25.11
N ALA A 350 -18.82 -0.39 24.00
CA ALA A 350 -19.38 -0.69 22.69
C ALA A 350 -20.05 -2.08 22.66
N ILE A 351 -19.40 -3.11 23.21
CA ILE A 351 -19.98 -4.46 23.32
C ILE A 351 -21.27 -4.43 24.14
N LYS A 352 -21.29 -3.70 25.27
CA LYS A 352 -22.50 -3.57 26.09
C LYS A 352 -23.63 -2.90 25.33
N HIS A 353 -23.34 -1.81 24.62
CA HIS A 353 -24.31 -1.11 23.79
C HIS A 353 -24.91 -2.03 22.72
N ILE A 354 -24.06 -2.72 21.95
CA ILE A 354 -24.48 -3.64 20.88
C ILE A 354 -25.31 -4.80 21.45
N ALA A 355 -24.95 -5.33 22.62
CA ALA A 355 -25.65 -6.44 23.26
C ALA A 355 -26.90 -6.00 24.06
N GLY A 356 -27.22 -4.70 24.11
CA GLY A 356 -28.32 -4.17 24.92
C GLY A 356 -28.13 -4.37 26.43
N ILE A 357 -26.88 -4.53 26.88
CA ILE A 357 -26.55 -4.77 28.29
C ILE A 357 -26.50 -3.42 29.03
N PRO A 358 -27.30 -3.24 30.10
CA PRO A 358 -27.30 -2.00 30.87
C PRO A 358 -25.92 -1.61 31.42
N GLU A 359 -25.62 -0.31 31.46
CA GLU A 359 -24.32 0.22 31.89
C GLU A 359 -23.92 -0.22 33.31
N LYS A 360 -24.89 -0.43 34.19
CA LYS A 360 -24.63 -0.86 35.58
C LYS A 360 -24.11 -2.30 35.70
N ILE A 361 -24.26 -3.13 34.67
CA ILE A 361 -23.80 -4.52 34.68
C ILE A 361 -22.30 -4.55 34.35
N LYS A 362 -21.50 -5.13 35.25
CA LYS A 362 -20.08 -5.37 35.02
C LYS A 362 -19.92 -6.65 34.19
N LEU A 363 -19.25 -6.55 33.04
CA LEU A 363 -18.94 -7.71 32.20
C LEU A 363 -17.75 -8.52 32.73
N LEU A 364 -16.84 -7.85 33.44
CA LEU A 364 -15.67 -8.47 34.06
C LEU A 364 -15.90 -8.56 35.57
N PRO A 365 -16.17 -9.75 36.11
CA PRO A 365 -16.27 -9.96 37.55
C PRO A 365 -14.93 -9.70 38.25
N PRO A 366 -14.94 -9.29 39.54
CA PRO A 366 -13.72 -9.00 40.30
C PRO A 366 -12.69 -10.12 40.29
N TYR A 367 -13.12 -11.39 40.39
CA TYR A 367 -12.18 -12.52 40.43
C TYR A 367 -11.34 -12.65 39.14
N ILE A 368 -11.85 -12.22 37.98
CA ILE A 368 -11.08 -12.20 36.73
C ILE A 368 -10.06 -11.06 36.78
N THR A 369 -10.52 -9.86 37.12
CA THR A 369 -9.64 -8.68 37.17
C THR A 369 -8.56 -8.80 38.23
N ASP A 370 -8.87 -9.43 39.37
CA ASP A 370 -7.93 -9.67 40.47
C ASP A 370 -6.91 -10.74 40.09
N SER A 371 -7.30 -11.78 39.36
CA SER A 371 -6.36 -12.80 38.88
C SER A 371 -5.31 -12.21 37.93
N VAL A 372 -5.71 -11.36 36.98
CA VAL A 372 -4.77 -10.71 36.06
C VAL A 372 -3.91 -9.69 36.79
N LYS A 373 -4.51 -8.94 37.73
CA LYS A 373 -3.78 -8.04 38.60
C LYS A 373 -2.68 -8.76 39.37
N ASN A 374 -2.99 -9.86 40.05
CA ASN A 374 -2.02 -10.62 40.85
C ASN A 374 -0.90 -11.19 39.97
N LEU A 375 -1.21 -11.66 38.76
CA LEU A 375 -0.19 -12.06 37.80
C LEU A 375 0.77 -10.91 37.48
N LYS A 376 0.26 -9.72 37.13
CA LYS A 376 1.10 -8.56 36.81
C LYS A 376 1.91 -8.08 38.03
N THR A 377 1.29 -7.96 39.20
CA THR A 377 1.94 -7.34 40.36
C THR A 377 2.76 -8.30 41.22
N GLU A 378 2.27 -9.51 41.48
CA GLU A 378 2.92 -10.44 42.43
C GLU A 378 3.88 -11.40 41.73
N ILE A 379 3.60 -11.79 40.50
CA ILE A 379 4.41 -12.75 39.75
C ILE A 379 5.39 -12.03 38.83
N LEU A 380 4.91 -11.06 38.04
CA LEU A 380 5.73 -10.32 37.07
C LEU A 380 6.40 -9.06 37.65
N ASN A 381 6.06 -8.67 38.89
CA ASN A 381 6.57 -7.46 39.56
C ASN A 381 6.40 -6.16 38.73
N GLU A 382 5.33 -6.08 37.94
CA GLU A 382 4.97 -4.86 37.22
C GLU A 382 4.36 -3.83 38.18
N LYS A 383 4.69 -2.56 37.97
CA LYS A 383 4.17 -1.45 38.79
C LYS A 383 2.72 -1.09 38.48
N SER A 384 2.23 -1.41 37.28
CA SER A 384 0.91 -1.01 36.79
C SER A 384 0.05 -2.22 36.49
N VAL A 385 -1.19 -2.18 36.95
CA VAL A 385 -2.21 -3.21 36.72
C VAL A 385 -2.98 -2.95 35.42
N SER A 386 -2.83 -1.75 34.84
CA SER A 386 -3.74 -1.27 33.79
C SER A 386 -3.78 -2.25 32.62
N LEU A 387 -4.99 -2.74 32.36
CA LEU A 387 -5.27 -3.70 31.31
C LEU A 387 -5.38 -2.96 29.98
N ASP A 388 -4.56 -3.38 29.02
CA ASP A 388 -4.68 -3.04 27.62
C ASP A 388 -5.80 -3.85 26.96
N LEU A 389 -5.90 -3.79 25.63
CA LEU A 389 -7.04 -4.36 24.90
C LEU A 389 -6.88 -5.87 24.66
N GLU A 390 -5.64 -6.35 24.57
CA GLU A 390 -5.29 -7.78 24.47
C GLU A 390 -5.56 -8.51 25.79
#